data_AF-A0A8D2FMN8-F1
#
_entry.id   AF-A0A8D2FMN8-F1
#
_cell.length_a   1.000
_cell.length_b   1.000
_cell.length_c   1.000
_cell.angle_alpha   90.00
_cell.angle_beta   90.00
_cell.angle_gamma   90.00
#
_symmetry.space_group_name_H-M   'P 1'
#
loop_
_entity.id
_entity.type
_entity.pdbx_description
1 polymer ?
#
loop_
_entity_poly.entity_id
_entity_poly.type
_entity_poly.pdbx_seq_one_letter_code
_entity_poly.pdbx_strand_id
1 'polypeptide(L)'
;MLGFRHLVQDTHRGDKSQQIRIPFLTLTLFVVTKDTAGPYECEMKNPVSASRSDPVTLNLLSELPKPYITSKNFNPMENKNSVALTCEPKTQGYTYMWWGNGQSLPVSPRLKQLGENRILIVPNVTRNGTGTYECEIWDQVGSIYNGPDVPRIFPSLIDYRSGENLYLSCFAYSNPPAEYTWTINGKFLQSGPRLYIPKITTKHSGLYRCSARNSATGSERSTLETIRVSGKWIPASLAVGL
;
A
#
# COMPACT_ATOMS: atom_id res chain seq x y z
N MET A 1 5.97 21.39 34.47
CA MET A 1 5.03 20.25 34.60
C MET A 1 4.97 19.53 33.27
N LEU A 2 5.46 18.30 33.22
CA LEU A 2 5.48 17.47 32.01
C LEU A 2 4.04 17.01 31.72
N GLY A 3 3.46 17.47 30.61
CA GLY A 3 2.17 16.97 30.12
C GLY A 3 2.35 15.54 29.60
N PHE A 4 1.47 14.62 30.03
CA PHE A 4 1.46 13.26 29.52
C PHE A 4 0.73 13.24 28.18
N ARG A 5 1.34 12.61 27.16
CA ARG A 5 0.74 12.43 25.84
C ARG A 5 0.14 11.04 25.76
N HIS A 6 -1.11 10.96 25.34
CA HIS A 6 -1.87 9.73 25.23
C HIS A 6 -2.37 9.62 23.80
N LEU A 7 -2.44 8.40 23.28
CA LEU A 7 -3.11 8.15 22.01
C LEU A 7 -4.38 7.38 22.31
N VAL A 8 -5.49 7.88 21.77
CA VAL A 8 -6.83 7.37 22.02
C VAL A 8 -7.30 6.66 20.76
N GLN A 9 -7.64 5.39 20.88
CA GLN A 9 -8.31 4.62 19.84
C GLN A 9 -9.74 4.34 20.30
N ASP A 10 -10.71 4.93 19.61
CA ASP A 10 -12.13 4.69 19.87
C ASP A 10 -12.58 3.46 19.07
N THR A 11 -12.89 2.38 19.79
CA THR A 11 -13.28 1.11 19.18
C THR A 11 -14.80 1.05 19.00
N HIS A 12 -15.26 0.66 17.80
CA HIS A 12 -16.69 0.61 17.45
C HIS A 12 -17.52 -0.43 18.23
N ARG A 13 -16.91 -1.23 19.11
CA ARG A 13 -17.58 -2.27 19.88
C ARG A 13 -17.62 -1.93 21.37
N GLY A 14 -18.46 -0.96 21.71
CA GLY A 14 -18.82 -0.62 23.09
C GLY A 14 -17.76 0.18 23.82
N ASP A 15 -17.84 1.51 23.69
CA ASP A 15 -17.41 2.56 24.64
C ASP A 15 -16.18 2.23 25.52
N LYS A 16 -15.13 1.71 24.91
CA LYS A 16 -13.82 1.51 25.54
C LYS A 16 -12.77 2.16 24.64
N SER A 17 -12.42 3.38 25.00
CA SER A 17 -11.23 4.05 24.48
C SER A 17 -9.99 3.36 25.06
N GLN A 18 -9.14 2.80 24.20
CA GLN A 18 -7.86 2.24 24.65
C GLN A 18 -6.83 3.37 24.68
N GLN A 19 -6.42 3.76 25.89
CA GLN A 19 -5.42 4.82 26.07
C GLN A 19 -4.01 4.22 26.06
N ILE A 20 -3.32 4.35 24.93
CA ILE A 20 -1.94 3.87 24.79
C ILE A 20 -1.01 4.98 25.29
N ARG A 21 -0.29 4.72 26.39
CA ARG A 21 0.72 5.65 26.92
C ARG A 21 1.98 5.55 26.06
N ILE A 22 2.30 6.61 25.32
CA ILE A 22 3.46 6.63 24.43
C ILE A 22 4.64 7.31 25.14
N PRO A 23 5.78 6.63 25.33
CA PRO A 23 6.97 7.24 25.93
C PRO A 23 7.72 8.22 24.99
N PHE A 24 7.37 8.24 23.69
CA PHE A 24 8.01 9.04 22.64
C PHE A 24 6.97 9.78 21.77
N LEU A 25 7.42 10.68 20.88
CA LEU A 25 6.54 11.43 19.96
C LEU A 25 5.90 10.57 18.85
N THR A 26 6.27 9.29 18.75
CA THR A 26 5.91 8.40 17.65
C THR A 26 5.29 7.12 18.20
N LEU A 27 4.12 6.73 17.69
CA LEU A 27 3.53 5.42 17.93
C LEU A 27 4.08 4.42 16.90
N THR A 28 4.57 3.29 17.37
CA THR A 28 4.99 2.17 16.51
C THR A 28 4.12 0.96 16.82
N LEU A 29 3.33 0.52 15.83
CA LEU A 29 2.54 -0.71 15.93
C LEU A 29 3.38 -1.87 15.37
N PHE A 30 3.76 -2.81 16.23
CA PHE A 30 4.62 -3.94 15.84
C PHE A 30 3.85 -5.09 15.19
N VAL A 31 2.57 -5.24 15.54
CA VAL A 31 1.66 -6.24 14.96
C VAL A 31 0.34 -5.56 14.66
N VAL A 32 -0.04 -5.55 13.38
CA VAL A 32 -1.25 -4.89 12.90
C VAL A 32 -2.29 -5.97 12.57
N THR A 33 -3.39 -6.01 13.31
CA THR A 33 -4.50 -6.98 13.17
C THR A 33 -5.81 -6.24 12.95
N LYS A 34 -6.89 -6.91 12.50
CA LYS A 34 -8.18 -6.22 12.25
C LYS A 34 -8.65 -5.32 13.41
N ASP A 35 -8.29 -5.64 14.65
CA ASP A 35 -8.63 -4.87 15.85
C ASP A 35 -7.81 -3.57 16.01
N THR A 36 -6.66 -3.46 15.33
CA THR A 36 -5.88 -2.21 15.24
C THR A 36 -6.38 -1.30 14.11
N ALA A 37 -7.26 -1.75 13.22
CA ALA A 37 -7.87 -0.83 12.26
C ALA A 37 -8.85 0.12 12.96
N GLY A 38 -8.92 1.36 12.48
CA GLY A 38 -9.82 2.38 13.01
C GLY A 38 -9.16 3.74 13.18
N PRO A 39 -9.92 4.73 13.66
CA PRO A 39 -9.44 6.09 13.87
C PRO A 39 -8.53 6.18 15.10
N TYR A 40 -7.45 6.95 14.95
CA TYR A 40 -6.46 7.23 15.96
C TYR A 40 -6.33 8.74 16.16
N GLU A 41 -6.43 9.18 17.41
CA GLU A 41 -6.30 10.59 17.79
C GLU A 41 -5.16 10.78 18.80
N CYS A 42 -4.40 11.86 18.64
CA CYS A 42 -3.38 12.25 19.60
C CYS A 42 -4.01 13.16 20.65
N GLU A 43 -3.96 12.76 21.93
CA GLU A 43 -4.44 13.54 23.06
C GLU A 43 -3.28 14.12 23.86
N MET A 44 -3.29 15.44 24.03
CA MET A 44 -2.42 16.15 24.97
C MET A 44 -3.21 16.52 26.22
N LYS A 45 -2.76 16.06 27.39
CA LYS A 45 -3.43 16.32 28.66
C LYS A 45 -2.48 16.92 29.69
N ASN A 46 -2.95 17.97 30.35
CA ASN A 46 -2.36 18.51 31.58
C ASN A 46 -3.39 18.35 32.73
N PRO A 47 -3.06 18.69 33.99
CA PRO A 47 -3.98 18.51 35.12
C PRO A 47 -5.31 19.28 35.01
N VAL A 48 -5.39 20.28 34.12
CA VAL A 48 -6.50 21.25 34.01
C VAL A 48 -7.27 21.08 32.69
N SER A 49 -6.63 20.63 31.63
CA SER A 49 -7.21 20.56 30.29
C SER A 49 -6.66 19.39 29.46
N ALA A 50 -7.48 18.96 28.49
CA ALA A 50 -7.12 17.98 27.47
C ALA A 50 -7.52 18.51 26.09
N SER A 51 -6.75 18.14 25.06
CA SER A 51 -7.01 18.51 23.66
C SER A 51 -6.65 17.33 22.76
N ARG A 52 -7.44 17.11 21.70
CA ARG A 52 -7.26 16.03 20.72
C ARG A 52 -6.98 16.60 19.33
N SER A 53 -6.23 15.84 18.52
CA SER A 53 -6.01 16.13 17.10
C SER A 53 -7.18 15.64 16.24
N ASP A 54 -7.19 16.03 14.96
CA ASP A 54 -8.02 15.36 13.96
C ASP A 54 -7.66 13.86 13.88
N PRO A 55 -8.65 12.98 13.63
CA PRO A 55 -8.43 11.54 13.60
C PRO A 55 -7.70 11.09 12.34
N VAL A 56 -6.83 10.09 12.50
CA VAL A 56 -6.16 9.36 11.40
C VAL A 56 -6.65 7.93 11.40
N THR A 57 -7.31 7.49 10.33
CA THR A 57 -7.86 6.12 10.24
C THR A 57 -6.83 5.14 9.68
N LEU A 58 -6.47 4.13 10.48
CA LEU A 58 -5.70 2.98 10.01
C LEU A 58 -6.62 1.98 9.32
N ASN A 59 -6.46 1.84 8.01
CA ASN A 59 -7.19 0.83 7.22
C ASN A 59 -6.32 -0.41 7.02
N LEU A 60 -6.87 -1.58 7.32
CA LEU A 60 -6.22 -2.86 7.05
C LEU A 60 -6.76 -3.46 5.76
N LEU A 61 -5.87 -3.55 4.76
CA LEU A 61 -6.14 -4.26 3.53
C LEU A 61 -5.51 -5.66 3.64
N SER A 62 -6.33 -6.69 3.47
CA SER A 62 -5.87 -8.08 3.47
C SER A 62 -5.38 -8.43 2.08
N GLU A 63 -4.29 -9.19 1.98
CA GLU A 63 -3.87 -9.76 0.71
C GLU A 63 -5.00 -10.60 0.12
N LEU A 64 -5.32 -10.37 -1.15
CA LEU A 64 -6.27 -11.19 -1.87
C LEU A 64 -5.73 -12.63 -1.95
N PRO A 65 -6.50 -13.63 -1.50
CA PRO A 65 -6.06 -15.01 -1.62
C PRO A 65 -5.95 -15.38 -3.10
N LYS A 66 -4.92 -16.17 -3.44
CA LYS A 66 -4.78 -16.69 -4.81
C LYS A 66 -5.96 -17.64 -5.11
N PRO A 67 -6.76 -17.36 -6.15
CA PRO A 67 -7.85 -18.24 -6.51
C PRO A 67 -7.34 -19.58 -7.04
N TYR A 68 -8.08 -20.64 -6.76
CA TYR A 68 -7.88 -21.96 -7.36
C TYR A 68 -9.23 -22.61 -7.68
N ILE A 69 -9.25 -23.45 -8.72
CA ILE A 69 -10.48 -24.10 -9.20
C ILE A 69 -10.57 -25.50 -8.61
N THR A 70 -11.75 -25.85 -8.11
CA THR A 70 -12.10 -27.20 -7.65
C THR A 70 -13.30 -27.73 -8.42
N SER A 71 -13.38 -29.05 -8.58
CA SER A 71 -14.53 -29.73 -9.17
C SER A 71 -14.68 -31.13 -8.59
N LYS A 72 -15.92 -31.63 -8.59
CA LYS A 72 -16.20 -33.03 -8.23
C LYS A 72 -15.85 -34.00 -9.36
N ASN A 73 -15.79 -33.53 -10.61
CA ASN A 73 -15.52 -34.36 -11.76
C ASN A 73 -14.81 -33.57 -12.86
N PHE A 74 -13.49 -33.72 -12.95
CA PHE A 74 -12.67 -33.10 -13.99
C PHE A 74 -12.71 -33.86 -15.33
N ASN A 75 -13.18 -35.11 -15.34
CA ASN A 75 -13.23 -35.98 -16.53
C ASN A 75 -14.67 -36.47 -16.80
N PRO A 76 -15.60 -35.57 -17.14
CA PRO A 76 -16.98 -35.92 -17.45
C PRO A 76 -17.09 -36.74 -18.74
N MET A 77 -18.08 -37.62 -18.81
CA MET A 77 -18.40 -38.37 -20.02
C MET A 77 -19.16 -37.48 -21.01
N GLU A 78 -18.72 -37.48 -22.27
CA GLU A 78 -19.26 -36.63 -23.34
C GLU A 78 -20.78 -36.79 -23.48
N ASN A 79 -21.48 -35.65 -23.63
CA ASN A 79 -22.93 -35.57 -23.85
C ASN A 79 -23.84 -36.24 -22.79
N LYS A 80 -23.31 -36.54 -21.59
CA LYS A 80 -24.10 -37.13 -20.50
C LYS A 80 -24.11 -36.31 -19.21
N ASN A 81 -22.98 -35.70 -18.85
CA ASN A 81 -22.83 -35.03 -17.56
C ASN A 81 -22.59 -33.53 -17.73
N SER A 82 -23.15 -32.74 -16.82
CA SER A 82 -22.72 -31.36 -16.57
C SER A 82 -21.60 -31.34 -15.52
N VAL A 83 -20.68 -30.37 -15.64
CA VAL A 83 -19.61 -30.16 -14.66
C VAL A 83 -19.83 -28.84 -13.93
N ALA A 84 -19.69 -28.87 -12.61
CA ALA A 84 -19.62 -27.68 -11.79
C ALA A 84 -18.15 -27.41 -11.41
N LEU A 85 -17.63 -26.27 -11.83
CA LEU A 85 -16.34 -25.73 -11.41
C LEU A 85 -16.60 -24.70 -10.31
N THR A 86 -15.87 -24.79 -9.20
CA THR A 86 -16.00 -23.88 -8.06
C THR A 86 -14.68 -23.16 -7.83
N CYS A 87 -14.74 -21.83 -7.73
CA CYS A 87 -13.59 -21.01 -7.43
C CYS A 87 -13.41 -20.85 -5.91
N GLU A 88 -12.20 -21.10 -5.42
CA GLU A 88 -11.85 -21.11 -3.99
C GLU A 88 -10.66 -20.19 -3.72
N PRO A 89 -10.53 -19.61 -2.51
CA PRO A 89 -11.45 -19.70 -1.37
C PRO A 89 -12.65 -18.74 -1.49
N LYS A 90 -13.72 -18.99 -0.70
CA LYS A 90 -14.81 -18.02 -0.55
C LYS A 90 -14.34 -16.78 0.22
N THR A 91 -14.21 -15.67 -0.47
CA THR A 91 -13.89 -14.35 0.12
C THR A 91 -15.13 -13.45 0.15
N GLN A 92 -15.44 -12.88 1.32
CA GLN A 92 -16.59 -12.00 1.53
C GLN A 92 -16.29 -10.58 1.01
N GLY A 93 -17.21 -9.97 0.27
CA GLY A 93 -17.03 -8.63 -0.31
C GLY A 93 -16.38 -8.62 -1.70
N TYR A 94 -16.23 -9.79 -2.34
CA TYR A 94 -15.62 -9.93 -3.66
C TYR A 94 -16.56 -10.63 -4.65
N THR A 95 -16.36 -10.38 -5.94
CA THR A 95 -17.04 -10.97 -7.09
C THR A 95 -16.09 -11.95 -7.79
N TYR A 96 -16.62 -12.99 -8.43
CA TYR A 96 -15.82 -13.97 -9.18
C TYR A 96 -16.10 -13.81 -10.68
N MET A 97 -15.05 -13.82 -11.49
CA MET A 97 -15.14 -13.80 -12.95
C MET A 97 -14.50 -15.05 -13.54
N TRP A 98 -15.19 -15.66 -14.50
CA TRP A 98 -14.75 -16.89 -15.16
C TRP A 98 -14.31 -16.63 -16.59
N TRP A 99 -13.21 -17.26 -16.96
CA TRP A 99 -12.65 -17.25 -18.30
C TRP A 99 -12.63 -18.68 -18.83
N GLY A 100 -13.05 -18.86 -20.08
CA GLY A 100 -12.94 -20.12 -20.80
C GLY A 100 -12.19 -19.87 -22.10
N ASN A 101 -11.05 -20.54 -22.30
CA ASN A 101 -10.21 -20.37 -23.49
C ASN A 101 -9.83 -18.90 -23.76
N GLY A 102 -9.57 -18.15 -22.69
CA GLY A 102 -9.18 -16.73 -22.75
C GLY A 102 -10.33 -15.74 -22.98
N GLN A 103 -11.59 -16.19 -23.05
CA GLN A 103 -12.76 -15.33 -23.21
C GLN A 103 -13.61 -15.30 -21.94
N SER A 104 -14.12 -14.11 -21.57
CA SER A 104 -14.98 -13.97 -20.39
C SER A 104 -16.30 -14.69 -20.61
N LEU A 105 -16.67 -15.55 -19.67
CA LEU A 105 -17.88 -16.34 -19.74
C LEU A 105 -19.04 -15.56 -19.11
N PRO A 106 -20.19 -15.41 -19.80
CA PRO A 106 -21.34 -14.72 -19.25
C PRO A 106 -21.92 -15.54 -18.09
N VAL A 107 -21.74 -15.04 -16.87
CA VAL A 107 -22.39 -15.63 -15.69
C VAL A 107 -23.89 -15.33 -15.78
N SER A 108 -24.73 -16.34 -15.61
CA SER A 108 -26.17 -16.24 -15.89
C SER A 108 -26.82 -15.05 -15.15
N PRO A 109 -27.75 -14.30 -15.77
CA PRO A 109 -28.38 -13.12 -15.14
C PRO A 109 -29.13 -13.41 -13.83
N ARG A 110 -29.43 -14.68 -13.53
CA ARG A 110 -30.12 -15.12 -12.32
C ARG A 110 -29.22 -15.19 -11.07
N LEU A 111 -27.91 -14.95 -11.21
CA LEU A 111 -26.90 -15.04 -10.14
C LEU A 111 -26.20 -13.69 -9.87
N LYS A 112 -26.85 -12.55 -10.11
CA LYS A 112 -26.32 -11.22 -9.70
C LYS A 112 -26.43 -10.99 -8.19
N GLN A 113 -26.05 -11.96 -7.36
CA GLN A 113 -25.93 -11.82 -5.91
C GLN A 113 -24.48 -12.02 -5.47
N LEU A 114 -24.10 -11.24 -4.45
CA LEU A 114 -22.77 -11.18 -3.88
C LEU A 114 -22.33 -12.56 -3.37
N GLY A 115 -21.31 -13.14 -4.00
CA GLY A 115 -20.77 -14.47 -3.65
C GLY A 115 -21.39 -15.67 -4.37
N GLU A 116 -22.34 -15.46 -5.29
CA GLU A 116 -23.02 -16.56 -6.01
C GLU A 116 -22.36 -16.92 -7.35
N ASN A 117 -21.60 -16.01 -7.98
CA ASN A 117 -20.85 -16.28 -9.24
C ASN A 117 -19.62 -17.19 -9.07
N ARG A 118 -19.46 -17.77 -7.88
CA ARG A 118 -18.35 -18.66 -7.51
C ARG A 118 -18.40 -20.01 -8.23
N ILE A 119 -19.57 -20.43 -8.72
CA ILE A 119 -19.76 -21.73 -9.35
C ILE A 119 -20.10 -21.53 -10.83
N LEU A 120 -19.25 -22.04 -11.71
CA LEU A 120 -19.50 -22.14 -13.14
C LEU A 120 -20.08 -23.53 -13.46
N ILE A 121 -21.27 -23.56 -14.07
CA ILE A 121 -21.88 -24.79 -14.57
C ILE A 121 -21.62 -24.87 -16.08
N VAL A 122 -20.93 -25.92 -16.51
CA VAL A 122 -20.68 -26.23 -17.92
C VAL A 122 -21.68 -27.32 -18.36
N PRO A 123 -22.76 -26.95 -19.08
CA PRO A 123 -23.75 -27.92 -19.57
C PRO A 123 -23.24 -28.65 -20.82
N ASN A 124 -23.65 -29.91 -21.00
CA ASN A 124 -23.40 -30.72 -22.20
C ASN A 124 -21.93 -30.68 -22.66
N VAL A 125 -21.05 -31.30 -21.89
CA VAL A 125 -19.62 -31.36 -22.22
C VAL A 125 -19.44 -32.08 -23.55
N THR A 126 -19.04 -31.33 -24.58
CA THR A 126 -18.70 -31.77 -25.94
C THR A 126 -17.19 -31.62 -26.15
N ARG A 127 -16.62 -32.24 -27.20
CA ARG A 127 -15.23 -31.95 -27.64
C ARG A 127 -14.89 -30.46 -27.82
N ASN A 128 -15.88 -29.59 -28.06
CA ASN A 128 -15.67 -28.13 -28.13
C ASN A 128 -15.69 -27.42 -26.77
N GLY A 129 -16.21 -28.07 -25.72
CA GLY A 129 -16.18 -27.56 -24.35
C GLY A 129 -14.92 -27.96 -23.58
N THR A 130 -13.98 -28.67 -24.22
CA THR A 130 -12.67 -29.00 -23.64
C THR A 130 -11.77 -27.77 -23.77
N GLY A 131 -11.33 -27.22 -22.65
CA GLY A 131 -10.63 -25.95 -22.65
C GLY A 131 -10.03 -25.60 -21.29
N THR A 132 -9.16 -24.60 -21.29
CA THR A 132 -8.58 -24.06 -20.06
C THR A 132 -9.58 -23.11 -19.43
N TYR A 133 -9.98 -23.40 -18.20
CA TYR A 133 -10.82 -22.52 -17.39
C TYR A 133 -9.98 -21.82 -16.34
N GLU A 134 -10.19 -20.51 -16.22
CA GLU A 134 -9.51 -19.66 -15.24
C GLU A 134 -10.56 -18.87 -14.44
N CYS A 135 -10.25 -18.60 -13.19
CA CYS A 135 -11.10 -17.81 -12.31
C CYS A 135 -10.29 -16.66 -11.70
N GLU A 136 -10.91 -15.49 -11.67
CA GLU A 136 -10.38 -14.29 -11.02
C GLU A 136 -11.33 -13.81 -9.92
N ILE A 137 -10.75 -13.24 -8.86
CA ILE A 137 -11.49 -12.61 -7.75
C ILE A 137 -11.35 -11.09 -7.91
N TRP A 138 -12.50 -10.40 -7.97
CA TRP A 138 -12.64 -8.97 -8.17
C TRP A 138 -13.23 -8.31 -6.93
N ASP A 139 -12.76 -7.15 -6.51
CA ASP A 139 -13.36 -6.38 -5.42
C ASP A 139 -14.70 -5.73 -5.86
N GLN A 140 -15.57 -5.39 -4.91
CA GLN A 140 -16.85 -4.68 -5.09
C GLN A 140 -16.70 -3.33 -5.80
N VAL A 141 -15.49 -2.78 -5.86
CA VAL A 141 -15.16 -1.60 -6.63
C VAL A 141 -14.27 -2.08 -7.75
N GLY A 142 -14.67 -1.93 -9.01
CA GLY A 142 -13.86 -2.22 -10.20
C GLY A 142 -12.58 -1.38 -10.34
N SER A 143 -11.97 -0.98 -9.22
CA SER A 143 -10.62 -0.42 -9.15
C SER A 143 -9.65 -1.56 -9.41
N ILE A 144 -9.24 -1.68 -10.68
CA ILE A 144 -8.03 -2.40 -11.04
C ILE A 144 -6.92 -1.81 -10.17
N TYR A 145 -6.48 -2.54 -9.14
CA TYR A 145 -5.35 -2.15 -8.32
C TYR A 145 -4.09 -2.44 -9.11
N ASN A 146 -3.37 -1.39 -9.48
CA ASN A 146 -2.18 -1.49 -10.31
C ASN A 146 -1.07 -0.58 -9.79
N GLY A 147 0.17 -0.99 -10.03
CA GLY A 147 1.34 -0.30 -9.52
C GLY A 147 1.77 -0.75 -8.10
N PRO A 148 2.76 -0.06 -7.52
CA PRO A 148 3.35 1.17 -8.04
C PRO A 148 4.30 0.86 -9.20
N ASP A 149 4.33 1.75 -10.18
CA ASP A 149 5.40 1.78 -11.19
C ASP A 149 6.74 2.09 -10.52
N VAL A 150 7.84 1.93 -11.27
CA VAL A 150 9.17 2.32 -10.77
C VAL A 150 9.18 3.84 -10.50
N PRO A 151 9.40 4.28 -9.25
CA PRO A 151 9.37 5.69 -8.90
C PRO A 151 10.49 6.47 -9.60
N ARG A 152 10.26 7.76 -9.83
CA ARG A 152 11.23 8.70 -10.38
C ARG A 152 11.46 9.86 -9.41
N ILE A 153 12.72 10.21 -9.18
CA ILE A 153 13.12 11.33 -8.34
C ILE A 153 13.31 12.58 -9.20
N PHE A 154 12.79 13.72 -8.73
CA PHE A 154 12.90 15.01 -9.40
C PHE A 154 13.33 16.11 -8.40
N PRO A 155 14.08 17.13 -8.83
CA PRO A 155 14.79 17.21 -10.10
C PRO A 155 15.90 16.15 -10.17
N SER A 156 16.33 15.78 -11.37
CA SER A 156 17.47 14.88 -11.59
C SER A 156 18.84 15.58 -11.36
N LEU A 157 18.85 16.60 -10.49
CA LEU A 157 20.06 17.35 -10.16
C LEU A 157 20.87 16.57 -9.12
N ILE A 158 22.14 16.32 -9.42
CA ILE A 158 23.02 15.50 -8.58
C ILE A 158 24.01 16.30 -7.73
N ASP A 159 24.30 17.54 -8.10
CA ASP A 159 25.34 18.35 -7.45
C ASP A 159 24.74 19.61 -6.80
N TYR A 160 24.99 19.75 -5.50
CA TYR A 160 24.57 20.89 -4.69
C TYR A 160 25.75 21.51 -3.94
N ARG A 161 25.56 22.73 -3.42
CA ARG A 161 26.53 23.44 -2.58
C ARG A 161 26.06 23.52 -1.13
N SER A 162 27.01 23.50 -0.21
CA SER A 162 26.71 23.66 1.21
C SER A 162 26.08 25.03 1.48
N GLY A 163 24.96 25.01 2.20
CA GLY A 163 24.11 26.17 2.49
C GLY A 163 22.86 26.27 1.63
N GLU A 164 22.77 25.51 0.54
CA GLU A 164 21.56 25.44 -0.29
C GLU A 164 20.43 24.66 0.39
N ASN A 165 19.22 24.78 -0.15
CA ASN A 165 18.08 23.99 0.31
C ASN A 165 17.87 22.83 -0.68
N LEU A 166 17.93 21.61 -0.19
CA LEU A 166 17.64 20.42 -0.99
C LEU A 166 16.13 20.21 -1.01
N TYR A 167 15.57 20.15 -2.22
CA TYR A 167 14.18 19.81 -2.45
C TYR A 167 14.12 18.72 -3.51
N LEU A 168 13.58 17.56 -3.12
CA LEU A 168 13.33 16.43 -4.02
C LEU A 168 11.84 16.07 -3.96
N SER A 169 11.29 15.65 -5.08
CA SER A 169 10.01 14.97 -5.18
C SER A 169 10.21 13.58 -5.75
N CYS A 170 9.31 12.68 -5.41
CA CYS A 170 9.28 11.32 -5.91
C CYS A 170 7.87 10.99 -6.37
N PHE A 171 7.77 10.38 -7.54
CA PHE A 171 6.50 10.03 -8.16
C PHE A 171 6.54 8.65 -8.80
N ALA A 172 5.52 7.85 -8.50
CA ALA A 172 5.19 6.60 -9.16
C ALA A 172 3.69 6.61 -9.49
N TYR A 173 3.34 6.14 -10.69
CA TYR A 173 1.94 5.88 -11.01
C TYR A 173 1.47 4.65 -10.20
N SER A 174 0.36 4.80 -9.49
CA SER A 174 -0.19 3.77 -8.61
C SER A 174 -1.68 4.02 -8.38
N ASN A 175 -2.46 2.95 -8.40
CA ASN A 175 -3.87 2.95 -8.03
C ASN A 175 -4.13 1.89 -6.95
N PRO A 176 -4.59 2.25 -5.74
CA PRO A 176 -4.68 3.62 -5.20
C PRO A 176 -3.31 4.31 -5.12
N PRO A 177 -3.27 5.64 -4.84
CA PRO A 177 -2.01 6.38 -4.71
C PRO A 177 -1.02 5.72 -3.74
N ALA A 178 0.25 5.68 -4.13
CA ALA A 178 1.30 5.05 -3.34
C ALA A 178 1.72 5.90 -2.12
N GLU A 179 2.14 5.22 -1.07
CA GLU A 179 2.86 5.80 0.07
C GLU A 179 4.35 5.86 -0.24
N TYR A 180 5.04 6.90 0.21
CA TYR A 180 6.45 7.13 -0.12
C TYR A 180 7.33 7.20 1.12
N THR A 181 8.53 6.64 1.03
CA THR A 181 9.56 6.75 2.08
C THR A 181 10.91 7.11 1.49
N TRP A 182 11.67 7.94 2.21
CA TRP A 182 13.01 8.38 1.84
C TRP A 182 14.06 7.82 2.79
N THR A 183 15.17 7.34 2.23
CA THR A 183 16.35 6.95 3.00
C THR A 183 17.62 7.54 2.38
N ILE A 184 18.62 7.84 3.21
CA ILE A 184 19.98 8.18 2.78
C ILE A 184 20.95 7.14 3.31
N ASN A 185 21.72 6.51 2.43
CA ASN A 185 22.66 5.45 2.79
C ASN A 185 21.99 4.35 3.66
N GLY A 186 20.74 4.02 3.34
CA GLY A 186 19.93 3.03 4.07
C GLY A 186 19.30 3.52 5.39
N LYS A 187 19.56 4.75 5.82
CA LYS A 187 18.94 5.33 7.03
C LYS A 187 17.68 6.11 6.68
N PHE A 188 16.60 5.86 7.40
CA PHE A 188 15.33 6.60 7.24
C PHE A 188 15.51 8.11 7.44
N LEU A 189 14.92 8.89 6.53
CA LEU A 189 14.86 10.34 6.61
C LEU A 189 13.45 10.82 6.93
N GLN A 190 12.50 10.52 6.04
CA GLN A 190 11.15 11.08 6.09
C GLN A 190 10.17 10.25 5.25
N SER A 191 8.89 10.30 5.60
CA SER A 191 7.78 9.80 4.80
C SER A 191 7.11 10.91 3.97
N GLY A 192 6.61 10.56 2.80
CA GLY A 192 5.88 11.46 1.90
C GLY A 192 6.54 11.63 0.53
N PRO A 193 5.79 12.14 -0.47
CA PRO A 193 6.25 12.23 -1.85
C PRO A 193 7.30 13.33 -2.07
N ARG A 194 7.63 14.12 -1.04
CA ARG A 194 8.56 15.24 -1.10
C ARG A 194 9.53 15.16 0.07
N LEU A 195 10.81 15.41 -0.22
CA LEU A 195 11.87 15.55 0.75
C LEU A 195 12.39 16.97 0.73
N TYR A 196 12.46 17.60 1.89
CA TYR A 196 13.00 18.95 2.05
C TYR A 196 14.03 18.99 3.16
N ILE A 197 15.26 19.39 2.83
CA ILE A 197 16.35 19.56 3.80
C ILE A 197 16.91 20.98 3.63
N PRO A 198 16.63 21.91 4.55
CA PRO A 198 17.17 23.26 4.46
C PRO A 198 18.66 23.30 4.84
N LYS A 199 19.41 24.25 4.27
CA LYS A 199 20.81 24.55 4.62
C LYS A 199 21.71 23.31 4.67
N ILE A 200 21.82 22.60 3.54
CA ILE A 200 22.55 21.34 3.48
C ILE A 200 24.06 21.48 3.71
N THR A 201 24.69 20.40 4.16
CA THR A 201 26.14 20.31 4.38
C THR A 201 26.70 19.11 3.63
N THR A 202 28.03 19.00 3.56
CA THR A 202 28.72 17.85 2.94
C THR A 202 28.28 16.50 3.52
N LYS A 203 27.79 16.47 4.78
CA LYS A 203 27.24 15.28 5.46
C LYS A 203 25.92 14.78 4.86
N HIS A 204 25.21 15.60 4.09
CA HIS A 204 24.01 15.19 3.35
C HIS A 204 24.35 14.58 1.99
N SER A 205 25.63 14.41 1.64
CA SER A 205 26.00 13.64 0.44
C SER A 205 25.71 12.15 0.68
N GLY A 206 25.15 11.48 -0.31
CA GLY A 206 24.88 10.05 -0.20
C GLY A 206 23.95 9.51 -1.27
N LEU A 207 23.63 8.22 -1.11
CA LEU A 207 22.70 7.50 -1.94
C LEU A 207 21.29 7.65 -1.37
N TYR A 208 20.45 8.43 -2.03
CA TYR A 208 19.07 8.65 -1.69
C TYR A 208 18.20 7.58 -2.34
N ARG A 209 17.41 6.87 -1.54
CA ARG A 209 16.38 5.94 -2.02
C ARG A 209 15.02 6.55 -1.79
N CYS A 210 14.20 6.61 -2.83
CA CYS A 210 12.76 6.74 -2.69
C CYS A 210 12.09 5.39 -2.91
N SER A 211 11.31 4.93 -1.94
CA SER A 211 10.45 3.75 -2.09
C SER A 211 8.99 4.18 -2.18
N ALA A 212 8.26 3.63 -3.15
CA ALA A 212 6.83 3.78 -3.35
C ALA A 212 6.15 2.45 -3.06
N ARG A 213 5.14 2.47 -2.19
CA ARG A 213 4.37 1.29 -1.77
C ARG A 213 2.90 1.49 -2.08
N ASN A 214 2.32 0.57 -2.85
CA ASN A 214 0.88 0.51 -3.03
C ASN A 214 0.32 -0.42 -1.95
N SER A 215 -0.45 0.15 -1.02
CA SER A 215 -1.01 -0.59 0.11
C SER A 215 -2.10 -1.58 -0.30
N ALA A 216 -2.75 -1.40 -1.46
CA ALA A 216 -3.77 -2.33 -1.96
C ALA A 216 -3.17 -3.53 -2.69
N THR A 217 -2.09 -3.34 -3.47
CA THR A 217 -1.40 -4.47 -4.15
C THR A 217 -0.34 -5.13 -3.26
N GLY A 218 0.02 -4.50 -2.14
CA GLY A 218 1.16 -4.90 -1.30
C GLY A 218 2.53 -4.72 -1.98
N SER A 219 2.57 -4.22 -3.21
CA SER A 219 3.80 -4.10 -3.99
C SER A 219 4.60 -2.85 -3.59
N GLU A 220 5.91 -3.02 -3.53
CA GLU A 220 6.87 -1.94 -3.32
C GLU A 220 7.86 -1.89 -4.49
N ARG A 221 8.14 -0.67 -4.95
CA ARG A 221 9.18 -0.36 -5.93
C ARG A 221 10.00 0.80 -5.41
N SER A 222 11.29 0.82 -5.75
CA SER A 222 12.18 1.90 -5.31
C SER A 222 13.13 2.32 -6.42
N THR A 223 13.65 3.54 -6.28
CA THR A 223 14.69 4.10 -7.14
C THR A 223 15.78 4.74 -6.28
N LEU A 224 16.97 4.85 -6.84
CA LEU A 224 18.17 5.31 -6.17
C LEU A 224 18.80 6.47 -6.95
N GLU A 225 19.19 7.53 -6.25
CA GLU A 225 19.89 8.68 -6.83
C GLU A 225 21.06 9.08 -5.92
N THR A 226 22.22 9.37 -6.50
CA THR A 226 23.40 9.80 -5.72
C THR A 226 23.49 11.32 -5.72
N ILE A 227 23.38 11.92 -4.54
CA ILE A 227 23.48 13.38 -4.36
C ILE A 227 24.84 13.73 -3.75
N ARG A 228 25.51 14.71 -4.36
CA ARG A 228 26.80 15.24 -3.91
C ARG A 228 26.62 16.67 -3.43
N VAL A 229 27.06 16.94 -2.20
CA VAL A 229 27.06 18.29 -1.64
C VAL A 229 28.50 18.75 -1.48
N SER A 230 28.89 19.74 -2.28
CA SER A 230 30.20 20.38 -2.24
C SER A 230 30.33 21.33 -1.05
N GLY A 231 31.53 21.48 -0.48
CA GLY A 231 31.80 22.50 0.54
C GLY A 231 31.60 23.93 0.02
N LYS A 232 31.54 24.91 0.93
CA LYS A 232 31.55 26.32 0.54
C LYS A 232 32.83 26.61 -0.26
N TRP A 233 32.67 27.13 -1.48
CA TRP A 233 33.81 27.62 -2.26
C TRP A 233 34.36 28.86 -1.58
N ILE A 234 35.55 28.75 -1.00
CA ILE A 234 36.33 29.90 -0.51
C ILE A 234 37.25 30.28 -1.68
N PRO A 235 37.07 31.44 -2.32
CA PRO A 235 37.99 31.92 -3.33
C PRO A 235 39.40 32.00 -2.73
N ALA A 236 40.42 31.57 -3.46
CA ALA A 236 41.81 31.63 -2.98
C ALA A 236 42.26 33.07 -2.61
N SER A 237 41.59 34.09 -3.12
CA SER A 237 41.80 35.50 -2.76
C SER A 237 41.37 35.88 -1.34
N LEU A 238 40.57 35.06 -0.67
CA LEU A 238 40.12 35.26 0.73
C LEU A 238 40.86 34.33 1.72
N ALA A 239 41.76 33.46 1.25
CA ALA A 239 42.50 32.50 2.05
C ALA A 239 43.83 33.06 2.63
N VAL A 240 44.09 34.35 2.47
CA VAL A 240 45.27 35.03 3.05
C VAL A 240 44.83 35.84 4.25
N GLY A 241 45.15 35.37 5.46
CA GLY A 241 44.99 36.15 6.69
C GLY A 241 44.66 35.34 7.95
N LEU A 242 45.55 34.43 8.35
CA LEU A 242 45.78 34.04 9.75
C LEU A 242 47.28 33.87 9.95
#